data_AF-A0A842MSE2-F1
#
_entry.id   AF-A0A842MSE2-F1
#
_cell.length_a   1.000
_cell.length_b   1.000
_cell.length_c   1.000
_cell.angle_alpha   90.00
_cell.angle_beta   90.00
_cell.angle_gamma   90.00
#
_symmetry.space_group_name_H-M   'P 1'
#
loop_
_entity.id
_entity.type
_entity.pdbx_description
1 polymer ?
#
loop_
_entity_poly.entity_id
_entity_poly.type
_entity_poly.pdbx_seq_one_letter_code
_entity_poly.pdbx_strand_id
1 'polypeptide(L)'
;MCNRGIGGWLQDTWPLVEAFFREKGLVRQHLDSYNDFVERGLQQVIDEIGGIDLDIEGVKVKFGKIHLDPPSTKETDGSRPPLFPSEARLRNLSYTAPIRLEMKLVKNGRELPPEDVYIGELPVMLKSKICRLYGLDEQQLINAGEDPLDPGGYFIINGSERVIVTQEDLASNAILVERDEHMGTEVAKVFSTHRGFRSLVVVERKRDGLLRVAFPAVPGQVPFVVIMRALGIESDKEIVSAVSEDPEIIRELFENLQEAIDVKTKEDALDIIGKRVAIGQTRDYRLQRAQEVLDKYLLPHIGSGTDDRIAKGYYLGSMAEQVIELALGRRDVDDKDHYGNKRLKLAGDLLENVFRLAFLNLTRD
;
A
#
# COMPACT_ATOMS: atom_id res chain seq x y z
N MET A 1 55.56 -15.33 15.15
CA MET A 1 55.97 -14.11 15.89
C MET A 1 55.47 -12.91 15.09
N CYS A 2 54.97 -11.87 15.78
CA CYS A 2 54.12 -10.75 15.33
C CYS A 2 52.65 -11.19 15.11
N ASN A 3 51.65 -10.79 15.90
CA ASN A 3 51.47 -9.65 16.80
C ASN A 3 50.84 -10.12 18.13
N ARG A 4 51.54 -9.93 19.25
CA ARG A 4 50.92 -9.83 20.58
C ARG A 4 50.94 -8.36 20.95
N GLY A 5 49.81 -7.68 20.81
CA GLY A 5 49.69 -6.27 21.16
C GLY A 5 48.27 -5.81 20.96
N ILE A 6 47.54 -5.65 22.08
CA ILE A 6 46.15 -5.19 22.20
C ILE A 6 45.13 -6.24 21.73
N GLY A 7 44.47 -6.96 22.66
CA GLY A 7 43.46 -7.94 22.24
C GLY A 7 42.84 -8.78 23.34
N GLY A 8 42.52 -8.18 24.49
CA GLY A 8 41.62 -8.83 25.45
C GLY A 8 40.17 -8.56 25.01
N TRP A 9 39.36 -9.62 24.87
CA TRP A 9 37.90 -9.61 24.68
C TRP A 9 37.32 -9.38 23.27
N LEU A 10 37.90 -9.93 22.20
CA LEU A 10 37.05 -10.34 21.07
C LEU A 10 36.58 -11.77 21.34
N GLN A 11 35.43 -11.90 22.01
CA GLN A 11 34.70 -13.17 21.99
C GLN A 11 34.39 -13.52 20.54
N ASP A 12 34.66 -14.77 20.16
CA ASP A 12 34.27 -15.26 18.85
C ASP A 12 32.75 -15.20 18.73
N THR A 13 32.24 -14.25 17.94
CA THR A 13 30.81 -14.06 17.68
C THR A 13 30.30 -15.00 16.60
N TRP A 14 31.17 -15.79 15.95
CA TRP A 14 30.79 -16.71 14.89
C TRP A 14 29.72 -17.75 15.30
N PRO A 15 29.76 -18.35 16.51
CA PRO A 15 28.71 -19.27 16.94
C PRO A 15 27.32 -18.64 16.97
N LEU A 16 27.21 -17.32 17.23
CA LEU A 16 25.93 -16.61 17.19
C LEU A 16 25.40 -16.48 15.75
N VAL A 17 26.29 -16.21 14.80
CA VAL A 17 25.96 -16.13 13.37
C VAL A 17 25.53 -17.51 12.85
N GLU A 18 26.25 -18.56 13.21
CA GLU A 18 25.90 -19.93 12.83
C GLU A 18 24.55 -20.35 13.44
N ALA A 19 24.31 -20.06 14.72
CA ALA A 19 23.03 -20.33 15.36
C ALA A 19 21.89 -19.57 14.68
N PHE A 20 22.11 -18.30 14.31
CA PHE A 20 21.15 -17.49 13.57
C PHE A 20 20.78 -18.15 12.24
N PHE A 21 21.74 -18.55 11.40
CA PHE A 21 21.43 -19.17 10.12
C PHE A 21 20.84 -20.58 10.26
N ARG A 22 21.20 -21.32 11.31
CA ARG A 22 20.61 -22.63 11.60
C ARG A 22 19.14 -22.52 11.99
N GLU A 23 18.76 -21.50 12.75
CA GLU A 23 17.36 -21.28 13.18
C GLU A 23 16.53 -20.54 12.13
N LYS A 24 17.11 -19.53 11.48
CA LYS A 24 16.41 -18.60 10.58
C LYS A 24 16.49 -19.04 9.12
N GLY A 25 17.51 -19.79 8.70
CA GLY A 25 17.75 -20.08 7.29
C GLY A 25 18.12 -18.83 6.47
N LEU A 26 18.20 -18.99 5.14
CA LEU A 26 18.68 -17.96 4.20
C LEU A 26 17.56 -17.21 3.45
N VAL A 27 16.38 -17.81 3.35
CA VAL A 27 15.26 -17.32 2.51
C VAL A 27 14.03 -16.95 3.32
N ARG A 28 14.16 -16.90 4.64
CA ARG A 28 13.05 -16.73 5.58
C ARG A 28 12.29 -15.43 5.40
N GLN A 29 12.92 -14.37 4.90
CA GLN A 29 12.25 -13.13 4.53
C GLN A 29 11.07 -13.35 3.57
N HIS A 30 11.23 -14.20 2.56
CA HIS A 30 10.16 -14.49 1.61
C HIS A 30 9.12 -15.44 2.20
N LEU A 31 9.56 -16.46 2.94
CA LEU A 31 8.66 -17.42 3.59
C LEU A 31 7.77 -16.75 4.64
N ASP A 32 8.35 -15.95 5.54
CA ASP A 32 7.61 -15.27 6.60
C ASP A 32 6.64 -14.24 6.01
N SER A 33 7.07 -13.46 5.00
CA SER A 33 6.20 -12.53 4.29
C SER A 33 5.05 -13.23 3.55
N TYR A 34 5.32 -14.34 2.85
CA TYR A 34 4.29 -15.11 2.16
C TYR A 34 3.32 -15.78 3.14
N ASN A 35 3.82 -16.31 4.25
CA ASN A 35 2.99 -16.90 5.30
C ASN A 35 2.06 -15.84 5.92
N ASP A 36 2.56 -14.64 6.20
CA ASP A 36 1.73 -13.55 6.73
C ASP A 36 0.64 -13.11 5.73
N PHE A 37 1.00 -13.03 4.44
CA PHE A 37 0.04 -12.80 3.36
C PHE A 37 -1.06 -13.87 3.34
N VAL A 38 -0.70 -15.15 3.40
CA VAL A 38 -1.67 -16.26 3.38
C VAL A 38 -2.54 -16.29 4.64
N GLU A 39 -1.95 -16.11 5.82
CA GLU A 39 -2.65 -16.24 7.10
C GLU A 39 -3.51 -15.02 7.43
N ARG A 40 -3.13 -13.82 6.98
CA ARG A 40 -3.79 -12.55 7.34
C ARG A 40 -4.12 -11.68 6.13
N GLY A 41 -3.16 -11.48 5.24
CA GLY A 41 -3.30 -10.56 4.10
C GLY A 41 -4.48 -10.90 3.19
N LEU A 42 -4.70 -12.18 2.87
CA LEU A 42 -5.85 -12.64 2.09
C LEU A 42 -7.18 -12.23 2.70
N GLN A 43 -7.39 -12.52 3.99
CA GLN A 43 -8.64 -12.18 4.68
C GLN A 43 -8.83 -10.66 4.76
N GLN A 44 -7.76 -9.89 5.00
CA GLN A 44 -7.83 -8.43 5.02
C GLN A 44 -8.33 -7.87 3.69
N VAL A 45 -7.82 -8.38 2.55
CA VAL A 45 -8.28 -7.95 1.22
C VAL A 45 -9.77 -8.28 1.01
N ILE A 46 -10.23 -9.45 1.44
CA ILE A 46 -11.64 -9.86 1.33
C ILE A 46 -12.54 -8.96 2.19
N ASP A 47 -12.16 -8.72 3.45
CA ASP A 47 -12.92 -7.89 4.40
C ASP A 47 -13.01 -6.43 3.92
N GLU A 48 -11.95 -5.93 3.28
CA GLU A 48 -11.92 -4.57 2.74
C GLU A 48 -12.89 -4.36 1.57
N ILE A 49 -13.14 -5.39 0.77
CA ILE A 49 -14.08 -5.34 -0.35
C ILE A 49 -15.50 -5.64 0.15
N GLY A 50 -15.64 -6.58 1.10
CA GLY A 50 -16.84 -6.81 1.91
C GLY A 50 -18.01 -7.48 1.21
N GLY A 51 -18.19 -7.27 -0.10
CA GLY A 51 -19.26 -7.91 -0.86
C GLY A 51 -19.49 -7.31 -2.24
N ILE A 52 -20.54 -7.80 -2.90
CA ILE A 52 -21.01 -7.34 -4.22
C ILE A 52 -22.47 -6.92 -4.09
N ASP A 53 -22.78 -5.71 -4.58
CA ASP A 53 -24.14 -5.26 -4.79
C ASP A 53 -24.61 -5.74 -6.17
N LEU A 54 -25.73 -6.47 -6.22
CA LEU A 54 -26.31 -6.92 -7.48
C LEU A 54 -27.28 -5.87 -8.02
N ASP A 55 -27.48 -5.86 -9.34
CA ASP A 55 -28.44 -4.96 -10.02
C ASP A 55 -29.91 -5.19 -9.61
N ILE A 56 -30.18 -6.26 -8.85
CA ILE A 56 -31.50 -6.57 -8.33
C ILE A 56 -31.68 -5.88 -6.97
N GLU A 57 -32.70 -5.03 -6.87
CA GLU A 57 -33.03 -4.32 -5.62
C GLU A 57 -33.16 -5.30 -4.43
N GLY A 58 -32.45 -4.97 -3.35
CA GLY A 58 -32.50 -5.73 -2.10
C GLY A 58 -31.70 -7.03 -2.09
N VAL A 59 -30.90 -7.32 -3.13
CA VAL A 59 -30.04 -8.51 -3.18
C VAL A 59 -28.56 -8.11 -3.15
N LYS A 60 -27.83 -8.64 -2.17
CA LYS A 60 -26.39 -8.40 -2.00
C LYS A 60 -25.67 -9.70 -1.67
N VAL A 61 -24.44 -9.86 -2.12
CA VAL A 61 -23.56 -10.95 -1.71
C VAL A 61 -22.58 -10.39 -0.69
N LYS A 62 -22.57 -10.95 0.52
CA LYS A 62 -21.55 -10.64 1.54
C LYS A 62 -20.45 -11.69 1.51
N PHE A 63 -19.22 -11.24 1.59
CA PHE A 63 -18.08 -12.13 1.74
C PHE A 63 -17.85 -12.48 3.21
N GLY A 64 -17.54 -13.76 3.46
CA GLY A 64 -17.17 -14.30 4.76
C GLY A 64 -15.69 -14.63 4.80
N LYS A 65 -15.36 -15.83 5.27
CA LYS A 65 -13.97 -16.26 5.44
C LYS A 65 -13.39 -16.85 4.17
N ILE A 66 -12.13 -16.53 3.90
CA ILE A 66 -11.32 -17.17 2.86
C ILE A 66 -10.58 -18.38 3.43
N HIS A 67 -10.59 -19.46 2.67
CA HIS A 67 -9.91 -20.70 3.01
C HIS A 67 -9.13 -21.19 1.81
N LEU A 68 -7.93 -21.73 2.06
CA LEU A 68 -7.13 -22.38 1.04
C LEU A 68 -7.13 -23.88 1.30
N ASP A 69 -7.48 -24.65 0.29
CA ASP A 69 -7.28 -26.09 0.33
C ASP A 69 -5.79 -26.43 0.15
N PRO A 70 -5.32 -27.59 0.64
CA PRO A 70 -3.97 -28.04 0.37
C PRO A 70 -3.67 -28.17 -1.14
N PRO A 71 -2.41 -27.98 -1.57
CA PRO A 71 -2.03 -28.03 -2.98
C PRO A 71 -2.54 -29.29 -3.70
N SER A 72 -3.26 -29.09 -4.80
CA SER A 72 -3.89 -30.15 -5.59
C SER A 72 -4.04 -29.70 -7.04
N THR A 73 -4.15 -30.66 -7.96
CA THR A 73 -4.37 -30.38 -9.38
C THR A 73 -5.68 -31.00 -9.84
N LYS A 74 -6.42 -30.34 -10.73
CA LYS A 74 -7.66 -30.88 -11.28
C LYS A 74 -7.36 -31.77 -12.48
N GLU A 75 -7.66 -33.06 -12.36
CA GLU A 75 -7.49 -34.03 -13.45
C GLU A 75 -8.73 -34.05 -14.36
N THR A 76 -8.64 -34.71 -15.51
CA THR A 76 -9.71 -34.73 -16.55
C THR A 76 -11.01 -35.36 -16.08
N ASP A 77 -10.94 -36.27 -15.11
CA ASP A 77 -12.09 -36.92 -14.48
C ASP A 77 -12.79 -36.04 -13.43
N GLY A 78 -12.27 -34.84 -13.18
CA GLY A 78 -12.77 -33.90 -12.18
C GLY A 78 -12.25 -34.15 -10.77
N SER A 79 -11.44 -35.18 -10.56
CA SER A 79 -10.76 -35.41 -9.28
C SER A 79 -9.68 -34.35 -9.02
N ARG A 80 -9.37 -34.12 -7.74
CA ARG A 80 -8.32 -33.20 -7.30
C ARG A 80 -7.29 -33.91 -6.41
N PRO A 81 -6.44 -34.79 -6.96
CA PRO A 81 -5.40 -35.45 -6.18
C PRO A 81 -4.42 -34.45 -5.55
N PRO A 82 -3.80 -34.81 -4.41
CA PRO A 82 -2.63 -34.12 -3.89
C PRO A 82 -1.58 -33.92 -4.98
N LEU A 83 -1.04 -32.71 -5.09
CA LEU A 83 0.08 -32.41 -5.97
C LEU A 83 1.32 -32.16 -5.11
N PHE A 84 2.44 -32.79 -5.45
CA PHE A 84 3.75 -32.49 -4.86
C PHE A 84 4.60 -31.61 -5.81
N PRO A 85 5.57 -30.83 -5.29
CA PRO A 85 6.38 -29.95 -6.13
C PRO A 85 7.17 -30.69 -7.22
N SER A 86 7.79 -31.82 -6.91
CA SER A 86 8.47 -32.71 -7.86
C SER A 86 7.58 -33.10 -9.06
N GLU A 87 6.33 -33.49 -8.80
CA GLU A 87 5.34 -33.81 -9.83
C GLU A 87 4.99 -32.59 -10.67
N ALA A 88 4.84 -31.41 -10.04
CA ALA A 88 4.54 -30.17 -10.74
C ALA A 88 5.64 -29.79 -11.73
N ARG A 89 6.91 -29.94 -11.34
CA ARG A 89 8.08 -29.73 -12.22
C ARG A 89 8.04 -30.68 -13.41
N LEU A 90 7.91 -31.99 -13.16
CA LEU A 90 7.99 -33.02 -14.21
C LEU A 90 6.83 -32.99 -15.20
N ARG A 91 5.63 -32.62 -14.75
CA ARG A 91 4.40 -32.60 -15.56
C ARG A 91 4.11 -31.25 -16.21
N ASN A 92 4.98 -30.26 -16.08
CA ASN A 92 4.75 -28.88 -16.52
C ASN A 92 3.48 -28.23 -15.91
N LEU A 93 3.16 -28.57 -14.66
CA LEU A 93 2.00 -28.03 -13.94
C LEU A 93 2.41 -26.83 -13.08
N SER A 94 1.42 -26.02 -12.69
CA SER A 94 1.61 -25.00 -11.67
C SER A 94 1.30 -25.58 -10.29
N TYR A 95 2.17 -25.33 -9.32
CA TYR A 95 1.98 -25.77 -7.94
C TYR A 95 1.06 -24.76 -7.20
N THR A 96 -0.23 -25.06 -7.19
CA THR A 96 -1.26 -24.15 -6.66
C THR A 96 -2.14 -24.81 -5.61
N ALA A 97 -2.80 -23.97 -4.81
CA ALA A 97 -3.80 -24.31 -3.82
C ALA A 97 -5.17 -23.71 -4.23
N PRO A 98 -6.25 -24.50 -4.23
CA PRO A 98 -7.60 -23.98 -4.48
C PRO A 98 -8.02 -22.96 -3.42
N ILE A 99 -8.57 -21.84 -3.86
CA ILE A 99 -9.12 -20.79 -3.02
C ILE A 99 -10.64 -20.97 -2.93
N ARG A 100 -11.14 -21.08 -1.70
CA ARG A 100 -12.58 -21.07 -1.39
C ARG A 100 -12.93 -19.85 -0.56
N LEU A 101 -14.08 -19.27 -0.85
CA LEU A 101 -14.61 -18.11 -0.15
C LEU A 101 -16.04 -18.41 0.30
N GLU A 102 -16.28 -18.24 1.59
CA GLU A 102 -17.63 -18.27 2.15
C GLU A 102 -18.42 -17.06 1.62
N MET A 103 -19.53 -17.30 0.93
CA MET A 103 -20.40 -16.25 0.40
C MET A 103 -21.81 -16.37 1.00
N LYS A 104 -22.38 -15.24 1.43
CA LYS A 104 -23.74 -15.17 1.98
C LYS A 104 -24.62 -14.31 1.11
N LEU A 105 -25.70 -14.89 0.61
CA LEU A 105 -26.71 -14.15 -0.15
C LEU A 105 -27.68 -13.46 0.80
N VAL A 106 -27.71 -12.13 0.75
CA VAL A 106 -28.64 -11.30 1.52
C VAL A 106 -29.79 -10.89 0.61
N LYS A 107 -31.01 -11.35 0.90
CA LYS A 107 -32.23 -11.00 0.17
C LYS A 107 -33.19 -10.24 1.08
N ASN A 108 -33.51 -9.00 0.75
CA ASN A 108 -34.45 -8.16 1.50
C ASN A 108 -34.10 -8.09 3.01
N GLY A 109 -32.81 -7.97 3.32
CA GLY A 109 -32.30 -7.91 4.69
C GLY A 109 -32.22 -9.26 5.42
N ARG A 110 -32.61 -10.38 4.79
CA ARG A 110 -32.43 -11.73 5.35
C ARG A 110 -31.17 -12.36 4.78
N GLU A 111 -30.26 -12.76 5.66
CA GLU A 111 -29.05 -13.50 5.30
C GLU A 111 -29.38 -14.99 5.15
N LEU A 112 -29.11 -15.55 3.97
CA LEU A 112 -29.19 -16.99 3.73
C LEU A 112 -27.95 -17.69 4.29
N PRO A 113 -28.00 -19.03 4.49
CA PRO A 113 -26.85 -19.81 4.92
C PRO A 113 -25.64 -19.57 4.01
N PRO A 114 -24.42 -19.55 4.58
CA PRO A 114 -23.21 -19.42 3.77
C PRO A 114 -23.02 -20.62 2.84
N GLU A 115 -22.48 -20.34 1.66
CA GLU A 115 -22.00 -21.34 0.71
C GLU A 115 -20.50 -21.14 0.47
N ASP A 116 -19.74 -22.24 0.47
CA ASP A 116 -18.32 -22.21 0.14
C ASP A 116 -18.13 -22.28 -1.38
N VAL A 117 -17.69 -21.17 -1.95
CA VAL A 117 -17.54 -21.02 -3.40
C VAL A 117 -16.06 -21.08 -3.77
N TYR A 118 -15.72 -21.91 -4.74
CA TYR A 118 -14.39 -21.90 -5.34
C TYR A 118 -14.21 -20.65 -6.21
N ILE A 119 -13.18 -19.84 -5.93
CA ILE A 119 -12.94 -18.57 -6.63
C ILE A 119 -11.67 -18.56 -7.49
N GLY A 120 -10.78 -19.55 -7.34
CA GLY A 120 -9.56 -19.62 -8.13
C GLY A 120 -8.47 -20.50 -7.53
N GLU A 121 -7.25 -20.34 -8.04
CA GLU A 121 -6.06 -21.07 -7.60
C GLU A 121 -5.00 -20.05 -7.14
N LEU A 122 -4.36 -20.30 -6.00
CA LEU A 122 -3.26 -19.51 -5.47
C LEU A 122 -1.93 -20.25 -5.66
N PRO A 123 -0.91 -19.67 -6.33
CA PRO A 123 0.43 -20.23 -6.35
C PRO A 123 1.00 -20.41 -4.94
N VAL A 124 1.53 -21.60 -4.67
CA VAL A 124 2.11 -21.93 -3.35
C VAL A 124 3.63 -21.83 -3.37
N MET A 125 4.16 -21.06 -2.43
CA MET A 125 5.61 -20.95 -2.23
C MET A 125 6.15 -22.23 -1.58
N LEU A 126 7.21 -22.80 -2.13
CA LEU A 126 7.82 -24.02 -1.59
C LEU A 126 8.35 -23.78 -0.17
N LYS A 127 8.14 -24.77 0.71
CA LYS A 127 8.46 -24.73 2.15
C LYS A 127 7.71 -23.66 2.97
N SER A 128 6.73 -22.95 2.40
CA SER A 128 5.78 -22.14 3.18
C SER A 128 4.82 -23.02 3.98
N LYS A 129 4.12 -22.47 4.99
CA LYS A 129 3.25 -23.24 5.89
C LYS A 129 2.15 -24.05 5.19
N ILE A 130 1.65 -23.56 4.05
CA ILE A 130 0.62 -24.24 3.25
C ILE A 130 1.20 -25.28 2.27
N CYS A 131 2.51 -25.22 2.01
CA CYS A 131 3.18 -26.20 1.16
C CYS A 131 3.16 -27.58 1.83
N ARG A 132 2.97 -28.63 1.02
CA ARG A 132 3.01 -30.02 1.52
C ARG A 132 4.38 -30.46 2.07
N LEU A 133 5.43 -29.70 1.75
CA LEU A 133 6.78 -29.95 2.25
C LEU A 133 7.02 -29.36 3.66
N TYR A 134 6.08 -28.55 4.17
CA TYR A 134 6.26 -27.90 5.46
C TYR A 134 6.27 -28.90 6.61
N GLY A 135 7.31 -28.84 7.44
CA GLY A 135 7.46 -29.68 8.63
C GLY A 135 7.83 -31.15 8.34
N LEU A 136 8.14 -31.51 7.09
CA LEU A 136 8.65 -32.83 6.75
C LEU A 136 10.11 -33.00 7.21
N ASP A 137 10.45 -34.20 7.68
CA ASP A 137 11.84 -34.57 7.96
C ASP A 137 12.63 -34.86 6.68
N GLU A 138 13.96 -35.01 6.80
CA GLU A 138 14.84 -35.25 5.65
C GLU A 138 14.45 -36.50 4.85
N GLN A 139 14.06 -37.58 5.53
CA GLN A 139 13.70 -38.84 4.87
C GLN A 139 12.36 -38.71 4.13
N GLN A 140 11.40 -38.00 4.71
CA GLN A 140 10.12 -37.68 4.10
C GLN A 140 10.28 -36.79 2.87
N LEU A 141 11.18 -35.81 2.90
CA LEU A 141 11.52 -34.97 1.74
C LEU A 141 12.12 -35.80 0.61
N ILE A 142 13.07 -36.68 0.91
CA ILE A 142 13.66 -37.60 -0.06
C ILE A 142 12.57 -38.51 -0.68
N ASN A 143 11.68 -39.05 0.15
CA ASN A 143 10.58 -39.89 -0.32
C ASN A 143 9.58 -39.12 -1.20
N ALA A 144 9.44 -37.80 -1.00
CA ALA A 144 8.63 -36.92 -1.84
C ALA A 144 9.37 -36.46 -3.12
N GLY A 145 10.62 -36.89 -3.33
CA GLY A 145 11.44 -36.56 -4.49
C GLY A 145 12.09 -35.18 -4.42
N GLU A 146 12.27 -34.62 -3.22
CA GLU A 146 12.92 -33.32 -2.99
C GLU A 146 14.27 -33.49 -2.28
N ASP A 147 15.18 -32.54 -2.50
CA ASP A 147 16.42 -32.44 -1.74
C ASP A 147 16.14 -31.75 -0.38
N PRO A 148 16.49 -32.37 0.76
CA PRO A 148 16.36 -31.73 2.07
C PRO A 148 17.04 -30.36 2.18
N LEU A 149 18.13 -30.15 1.45
CA LEU A 149 18.93 -28.92 1.48
C LEU A 149 18.35 -27.79 0.63
N ASP A 150 17.28 -28.03 -0.15
CA ASP A 150 16.60 -26.99 -0.90
C ASP A 150 16.10 -25.89 0.06
N PRO A 151 16.46 -24.61 -0.10
CA PRO A 151 16.02 -23.57 0.82
C PRO A 151 14.52 -23.26 0.74
N GLY A 152 13.86 -23.55 -0.39
CA GLY A 152 12.50 -23.10 -0.70
C GLY A 152 12.43 -21.61 -1.02
N GLY A 153 11.24 -21.01 -0.86
CA GLY A 153 11.06 -19.56 -1.07
C GLY A 153 10.81 -19.12 -2.52
N TYR A 154 10.53 -20.07 -3.42
CA TYR A 154 10.17 -19.84 -4.81
C TYR A 154 8.87 -20.60 -5.18
N PHE A 155 8.36 -20.35 -6.37
CA PHE A 155 7.12 -20.92 -6.91
C PHE A 155 7.41 -21.84 -8.09
N ILE A 156 6.51 -22.78 -8.37
CA ILE A 156 6.54 -23.57 -9.61
C ILE A 156 5.33 -23.17 -10.44
N ILE A 157 5.58 -22.59 -11.62
CA ILE A 157 4.54 -22.15 -12.55
C ILE A 157 4.82 -22.78 -13.91
N ASN A 158 3.88 -23.61 -14.38
CA ASN A 158 3.98 -24.37 -15.62
C ASN A 158 5.28 -25.19 -15.70
N GLY A 159 5.62 -25.89 -14.61
CA GLY A 159 6.84 -26.70 -14.47
C GLY A 159 8.13 -25.91 -14.22
N SER A 160 8.13 -24.60 -14.46
CA SER A 160 9.31 -23.76 -14.29
C SER A 160 9.35 -23.13 -12.91
N GLU A 161 10.52 -23.12 -12.29
CA GLU A 161 10.76 -22.44 -11.02
C GLU A 161 10.84 -20.92 -11.23
N ARG A 162 10.12 -20.18 -10.38
CA ARG A 162 10.05 -18.72 -10.43
C ARG A 162 10.23 -18.13 -9.04
N VAL A 163 11.16 -17.21 -8.91
CA VAL A 163 11.41 -16.49 -7.67
C VAL A 163 10.93 -15.05 -7.80
N ILE A 164 10.35 -14.51 -6.73
CA ILE A 164 10.03 -13.09 -6.64
C ILE A 164 11.24 -12.37 -6.05
N VAL A 165 11.81 -11.44 -6.82
CA VAL A 165 12.90 -10.60 -6.35
C VAL A 165 12.31 -9.47 -5.51
N THR A 166 12.84 -9.27 -4.31
CA THR A 166 12.50 -8.15 -3.42
C THR A 166 12.67 -6.83 -4.14
N GLN A 167 11.65 -5.98 -4.07
CA GLN A 167 11.69 -4.65 -4.66
C GLN A 167 11.95 -3.60 -3.58
N GLU A 168 12.90 -2.71 -3.85
CA GLU A 168 13.12 -1.52 -3.03
C GLU A 168 12.19 -0.40 -3.54
N ASP A 169 11.39 0.17 -2.66
CA ASP A 169 10.55 1.34 -2.94
C ASP A 169 10.86 2.44 -1.91
N LEU A 170 10.53 3.68 -2.25
CA LEU A 170 10.57 4.76 -1.26
C LEU A 170 9.51 4.53 -0.20
N ALA A 171 9.77 5.00 1.02
CA ALA A 171 8.85 4.88 2.13
C ALA A 171 7.53 5.59 1.80
N SER A 172 6.45 4.80 1.74
CA SER A 172 5.10 5.33 1.64
C SER A 172 4.72 6.09 2.90
N ASN A 173 3.81 7.05 2.76
CA ASN A 173 3.20 7.82 3.85
C ASN A 173 4.20 8.66 4.69
N ALA A 174 5.40 8.88 4.17
CA ALA A 174 6.41 9.76 4.74
C ALA A 174 6.59 11.00 3.86
N ILE A 175 6.69 12.17 4.50
CA ILE A 175 6.98 13.44 3.83
C ILE A 175 8.47 13.45 3.51
N LEU A 176 8.80 13.72 2.24
CA LEU A 176 10.16 13.89 1.75
C LEU A 176 10.28 15.27 1.14
N VAL A 177 11.19 16.07 1.66
CA VAL A 177 11.44 17.44 1.21
C VAL A 177 12.68 17.48 0.32
N GLU A 178 12.55 18.13 -0.83
CA GLU A 178 13.62 18.27 -1.80
C GLU A 178 13.62 19.65 -2.47
N ARG A 179 14.73 19.98 -3.14
CA ARG A 179 14.80 21.10 -4.07
C ARG A 179 14.67 20.56 -5.50
N ASP A 180 13.69 21.06 -6.24
CA ASP A 180 13.55 20.75 -7.66
C ASP A 180 14.73 21.36 -8.43
N GLU A 181 15.59 20.52 -8.99
CA GLU A 181 16.78 20.97 -9.72
C GLU A 181 16.46 21.78 -10.99
N HIS A 182 15.31 21.53 -11.63
CA HIS A 182 14.92 22.22 -12.86
C HIS A 182 14.35 23.61 -12.57
N MET A 183 13.44 23.69 -11.61
CA MET A 183 12.72 24.93 -11.30
C MET A 183 13.41 25.75 -10.20
N GLY A 184 14.31 25.14 -9.43
CA GLY A 184 14.94 25.76 -8.26
C GLY A 184 13.93 26.10 -7.18
N THR A 185 12.86 25.31 -7.05
CA THR A 185 11.77 25.49 -6.07
C THR A 185 11.84 24.42 -5.00
N GLU A 186 11.40 24.75 -3.78
CA GLU A 186 11.31 23.80 -2.68
C GLU A 186 10.01 22.99 -2.76
N VAL A 187 10.11 21.67 -2.54
CA VAL A 187 9.01 20.74 -2.74
C VAL A 187 8.97 19.70 -1.63
N ALA A 188 7.79 19.48 -1.03
CA ALA A 188 7.50 18.32 -0.19
C ALA A 188 6.62 17.34 -0.96
N LYS A 189 7.05 16.08 -1.00
CA LYS A 189 6.35 14.99 -1.68
C LYS A 189 5.98 13.91 -0.67
N VAL A 190 4.79 13.35 -0.82
CA VAL A 190 4.38 12.14 -0.10
C VAL A 190 3.75 11.14 -1.07
N PHE A 191 4.24 9.90 -1.02
CA PHE A 191 3.57 8.78 -1.67
C PHE A 191 2.54 8.18 -0.70
N SER A 192 1.34 8.75 -0.72
CA SER A 192 0.22 8.27 0.08
C SER A 192 -0.30 6.96 -0.48
N THR A 193 -0.09 5.86 0.22
CA THR A 193 -0.55 4.52 -0.16
C THR A 193 -1.57 3.99 0.85
N HIS A 194 -2.75 3.60 0.35
CA HIS A 194 -3.78 2.95 1.13
C HIS A 194 -4.50 1.89 0.27
N ARG A 195 -4.65 0.67 0.79
CA ARG A 195 -5.43 -0.41 0.13
C ARG A 195 -5.08 -0.63 -1.35
N GLY A 196 -3.79 -0.63 -1.68
CA GLY A 196 -3.28 -0.81 -3.04
C GLY A 196 -3.38 0.42 -3.95
N PHE A 197 -4.06 1.49 -3.53
CA PHE A 197 -4.07 2.77 -4.24
C PHE A 197 -2.92 3.66 -3.79
N ARG A 198 -2.09 4.12 -4.74
CA ARG A 198 -0.95 5.01 -4.51
C ARG A 198 -1.23 6.38 -5.12
N SER A 199 -1.20 7.41 -4.30
CA SER A 199 -1.39 8.81 -4.69
C SER A 199 -0.14 9.61 -4.36
N LEU A 200 0.43 10.29 -5.35
CA LEU A 200 1.53 11.22 -5.14
C LEU A 200 0.95 12.61 -4.86
N VAL A 201 1.12 13.09 -3.63
CA VAL A 201 0.72 14.45 -3.24
C VAL A 201 1.97 15.29 -3.10
N VAL A 202 1.94 16.48 -3.68
CA VAL A 202 3.07 17.40 -3.76
C VAL A 202 2.63 18.77 -3.27
N VAL A 203 3.38 19.33 -2.32
CA VAL A 203 3.30 20.74 -1.92
C VAL A 203 4.57 21.41 -2.42
N GLU A 204 4.43 22.38 -3.31
CA GLU A 204 5.54 23.14 -3.90
C GLU A 204 5.44 24.61 -3.49
N ARG A 205 6.56 25.17 -3.02
CA ARG A 205 6.72 26.61 -2.86
C ARG A 205 7.35 27.18 -4.12
N LYS A 206 6.60 28.02 -4.84
CA LYS A 206 7.09 28.72 -6.02
C LYS A 206 8.05 29.84 -5.62
N ARG A 207 8.79 30.37 -6.61
CA ARG A 207 9.77 31.45 -6.39
C ARG A 207 9.15 32.76 -5.88
N ASP A 208 7.86 32.94 -6.10
CA ASP A 208 7.05 34.05 -5.60
C ASP A 208 6.54 33.82 -4.15
N GLY A 209 6.98 32.75 -3.47
CA GLY A 209 6.53 32.43 -2.10
C GLY A 209 5.19 31.69 -2.04
N LEU A 210 4.49 31.54 -3.17
CA LEU A 210 3.17 30.92 -3.19
C LEU A 210 3.25 29.39 -3.14
N LEU A 211 2.44 28.82 -2.25
CA LEU A 211 2.29 27.40 -2.03
C LEU A 211 1.22 26.83 -2.96
N ARG A 212 1.61 25.78 -3.67
CA ARG A 212 0.79 25.07 -4.64
C ARG A 212 0.72 23.59 -4.28
N VAL A 213 -0.48 23.03 -4.33
CA VAL A 213 -0.73 21.61 -4.06
C VAL A 213 -1.09 20.90 -5.36
N ALA A 214 -0.44 19.79 -5.63
CA ALA A 214 -0.74 18.90 -6.75
C ALA A 214 -0.99 17.49 -6.25
N PHE A 215 -2.03 16.84 -6.78
CA PHE A 215 -2.37 15.45 -6.48
C PHE A 215 -3.18 14.87 -7.66
N PRO A 216 -3.32 13.54 -7.76
CA PRO A 216 -4.03 12.91 -8.87
C PRO A 216 -5.50 13.36 -8.96
N ALA A 217 -6.09 13.22 -10.15
CA ALA A 217 -7.46 13.63 -10.51
C ALA A 217 -7.73 15.14 -10.60
N VAL A 218 -6.85 16.02 -10.12
CA VAL A 218 -6.95 17.47 -10.35
C VAL A 218 -5.88 17.92 -11.34
N PRO A 219 -6.26 18.44 -12.52
CA PRO A 219 -5.29 19.00 -13.46
C PRO A 219 -4.59 20.25 -12.90
N GLY A 220 -3.26 20.27 -13.01
CA GLY A 220 -2.42 21.38 -12.56
C GLY A 220 -2.32 21.48 -11.03
N GLN A 221 -1.89 22.65 -10.54
CA GLN A 221 -1.68 22.87 -9.11
C GLN A 221 -2.71 23.86 -8.55
N VAL A 222 -3.26 23.56 -7.37
CA VAL A 222 -4.27 24.39 -6.69
C VAL A 222 -3.58 25.20 -5.58
N PRO A 223 -3.97 26.46 -5.32
CA PRO A 223 -3.44 27.21 -4.18
C PRO A 223 -3.66 26.46 -2.86
N PHE A 224 -2.64 26.45 -1.99
CA PHE A 224 -2.68 25.74 -0.71
C PHE A 224 -3.88 26.14 0.16
N VAL A 225 -4.12 27.44 0.31
CA VAL A 225 -5.24 27.99 1.11
C VAL A 225 -6.60 27.51 0.59
N VAL A 226 -6.76 27.36 -0.73
CA VAL A 226 -7.99 26.85 -1.33
C VAL A 226 -8.24 25.39 -0.93
N ILE A 227 -7.20 24.55 -0.90
CA ILE A 227 -7.32 23.17 -0.43
C ILE A 227 -7.65 23.12 1.06
N MET A 228 -6.99 23.94 1.90
CA MET A 228 -7.26 24.01 3.34
C MET A 228 -8.71 24.39 3.65
N ARG A 229 -9.24 25.42 2.98
CA ARG A 229 -10.65 25.81 3.10
C ARG A 229 -11.61 24.73 2.60
N ALA A 230 -11.29 24.06 1.48
CA ALA A 230 -12.11 22.96 0.96
C ALA A 230 -12.18 21.74 1.91
N LEU A 231 -11.11 21.50 2.67
CA LEU A 231 -11.06 20.46 3.72
C LEU A 231 -11.86 20.83 4.97
N GLY A 232 -12.22 22.11 5.14
CA GLY A 232 -13.04 22.60 6.25
C GLY A 232 -12.31 23.45 7.27
N ILE A 233 -11.05 23.83 7.01
CA ILE A 233 -10.31 24.80 7.82
C ILE A 233 -10.52 26.18 7.18
N GLU A 234 -11.59 26.86 7.58
CA GLU A 234 -12.05 28.08 6.90
C GLU A 234 -11.35 29.36 7.41
N SER A 235 -11.10 29.44 8.72
CA SER A 235 -10.53 30.64 9.33
C SER A 235 -9.05 30.78 9.00
N ASP A 236 -8.64 31.96 8.54
CA ASP A 236 -7.23 32.27 8.28
C ASP A 236 -6.34 31.98 9.49
N LYS A 237 -6.84 32.26 10.69
CA LYS A 237 -6.15 31.96 11.94
C LYS A 237 -5.92 30.45 12.10
N GLU A 238 -6.93 29.64 11.83
CA GLU A 238 -6.83 28.18 11.91
C GLU A 238 -5.90 27.62 10.85
N ILE A 239 -5.91 28.15 9.62
CA ILE A 239 -5.01 27.72 8.54
C ILE A 239 -3.56 27.99 8.94
N VAL A 240 -3.26 29.17 9.47
CA VAL A 240 -1.92 29.55 9.93
C VAL A 240 -1.49 28.64 11.08
N SER A 241 -2.33 28.50 12.11
CA SER A 241 -2.04 27.64 13.26
C SER A 241 -1.94 26.15 12.90
N ALA A 242 -2.57 25.70 11.82
CA ALA A 242 -2.45 24.33 11.32
C ALA A 242 -1.12 24.07 10.60
N VAL A 243 -0.45 25.12 10.10
CA VAL A 243 0.89 25.02 9.50
C VAL A 243 1.97 25.12 10.57
N SER A 244 2.02 26.21 11.33
CA SER A 244 3.04 26.42 12.36
C SER A 244 2.67 27.55 13.32
N GLU A 245 3.26 27.54 14.52
CA GLU A 245 3.22 28.65 15.47
C GLU A 245 4.43 29.60 15.35
N ASP A 246 5.41 29.27 14.49
CA ASP A 246 6.63 30.07 14.33
C ASP A 246 6.35 31.40 13.57
N PRO A 247 6.68 32.57 14.16
CA PRO A 247 6.43 33.87 13.53
C PRO A 247 7.11 34.12 12.18
N GLU A 248 8.20 33.43 11.84
CA GLU A 248 8.84 33.52 10.52
C GLU A 248 8.08 32.70 9.47
N ILE A 249 7.65 31.50 9.83
CA ILE A 249 6.86 30.64 8.93
C ILE A 249 5.49 31.27 8.68
N ILE A 250 4.87 31.83 9.73
CA ILE A 250 3.60 32.56 9.63
C ILE A 250 3.71 33.73 8.64
N ARG A 251 4.86 34.43 8.63
CA ARG A 251 5.07 35.57 7.72
C ARG A 251 5.02 35.16 6.24
N GLU A 252 5.58 34.02 5.88
CA GLU A 252 5.54 33.46 4.52
C GLU A 252 4.11 33.08 4.08
N LEU A 253 3.21 32.81 5.03
CA LEU A 253 1.83 32.44 4.73
C LEU A 253 0.92 33.64 4.42
N PHE A 254 1.31 34.88 4.74
CA PHE A 254 0.45 36.04 4.50
C PHE A 254 0.19 36.27 3.01
N GLU A 255 1.20 36.11 2.15
CA GLU A 255 1.04 36.27 0.70
C GLU A 255 0.09 35.21 0.13
N ASN A 256 0.14 33.99 0.68
CA ASN A 256 -0.74 32.88 0.35
C ASN A 256 -2.21 33.16 0.74
N LEU A 257 -2.44 33.75 1.91
CA LEU A 257 -3.77 34.16 2.36
C LEU A 257 -4.32 35.31 1.51
N GLN A 258 -3.46 36.27 1.15
CA GLN A 258 -3.84 37.43 0.35
C GLN A 258 -4.23 37.03 -1.08
N GLU A 259 -3.56 36.05 -1.69
CA GLU A 259 -3.95 35.51 -2.99
C GLU A 259 -5.36 34.91 -2.97
N ALA A 260 -5.71 34.21 -1.89
CA ALA A 260 -7.00 33.53 -1.74
C ALA A 260 -8.08 34.38 -1.06
N ILE A 261 -7.93 35.71 -1.00
CA ILE A 261 -8.84 36.59 -0.25
C ILE A 261 -10.31 36.51 -0.69
N ASP A 262 -10.53 36.20 -1.97
CA ASP A 262 -11.88 36.08 -2.56
C ASP A 262 -12.58 34.76 -2.20
N VAL A 263 -11.87 33.77 -1.66
CA VAL A 263 -12.38 32.39 -1.46
C VAL A 263 -12.83 32.18 -0.01
N LYS A 264 -13.90 32.83 0.43
CA LYS A 264 -14.20 32.87 1.88
C LYS A 264 -14.83 31.61 2.46
N THR A 265 -15.55 30.84 1.64
CA THR A 265 -16.31 29.68 2.12
C THR A 265 -15.74 28.37 1.59
N LYS A 266 -16.02 27.27 2.28
CA LYS A 266 -15.73 25.91 1.79
C LYS A 266 -16.37 25.64 0.41
N GLU A 267 -17.57 26.13 0.16
CA GLU A 267 -18.26 25.94 -1.13
C GLU A 267 -17.54 26.65 -2.28
N ASP A 268 -17.03 27.87 -2.06
CA ASP A 268 -16.28 28.61 -3.07
C ASP A 268 -14.97 27.87 -3.42
N ALA A 269 -14.29 27.35 -2.40
CA ALA A 269 -13.07 26.57 -2.57
C ALA A 269 -13.34 25.26 -3.36
N LEU A 270 -14.41 24.55 -3.02
CA LEU A 270 -14.83 23.35 -3.74
C LEU A 270 -15.22 23.64 -5.19
N ASP A 271 -15.87 24.77 -5.48
CA ASP A 271 -16.23 25.14 -6.87
C ASP A 271 -14.98 25.46 -7.70
N ILE A 272 -13.93 26.05 -7.12
CA ILE A 272 -12.64 26.27 -7.82
C ILE A 272 -12.00 24.94 -8.22
N ILE A 273 -11.99 23.97 -7.30
CA ILE A 273 -11.47 22.63 -7.59
C ILE A 273 -12.37 21.93 -8.63
N GLY A 274 -13.68 21.99 -8.44
CA GLY A 274 -14.68 21.37 -9.30
C GLY A 274 -14.66 21.90 -10.73
N LYS A 275 -14.37 23.19 -10.95
CA LYS A 275 -14.19 23.80 -12.27
C LYS A 275 -13.04 23.17 -13.06
N ARG A 276 -12.02 22.64 -12.38
CA ARG A 276 -10.86 21.98 -13.01
C ARG A 276 -11.11 20.51 -13.31
N VAL A 277 -11.88 19.84 -12.45
CA VAL A 277 -12.16 18.39 -12.57
C VAL A 277 -13.34 18.11 -13.51
N ALA A 278 -14.40 18.92 -13.43
CA ALA A 278 -15.67 18.70 -14.13
C ALA A 278 -16.05 19.93 -14.98
N ILE A 279 -15.26 20.16 -16.04
CA ILE A 279 -15.43 21.29 -16.97
C ILE A 279 -16.80 21.21 -17.66
N GLY A 280 -17.52 22.33 -17.70
CA GLY A 280 -18.81 22.44 -18.40
C GLY A 280 -20.01 21.82 -17.67
N GLN A 281 -19.82 21.28 -16.47
CA GLN A 281 -20.89 20.70 -15.67
C GLN A 281 -21.57 21.72 -14.74
N THR A 282 -22.76 21.37 -14.23
CA THR A 282 -23.52 22.19 -13.27
C THR A 282 -22.75 22.39 -11.96
N ARG A 283 -23.04 23.49 -11.25
CA ARG A 283 -22.36 23.82 -9.98
C ARG A 283 -22.47 22.68 -8.97
N ASP A 284 -23.65 22.10 -8.80
CA ASP A 284 -23.89 21.02 -7.83
C ASP A 284 -23.06 19.78 -8.16
N TYR A 285 -23.00 19.41 -9.44
CA TYR A 285 -22.15 18.30 -9.89
C TYR A 285 -20.67 18.59 -9.65
N ARG A 286 -20.20 19.82 -9.91
CA ARG A 286 -18.81 20.20 -9.64
C ARG A 286 -18.46 20.11 -8.15
N LEU A 287 -19.34 20.56 -7.27
CA LEU A 287 -19.15 20.49 -5.82
C LEU A 287 -19.08 19.04 -5.35
N GLN A 288 -19.99 18.19 -5.81
CA GLN A 288 -19.97 16.76 -5.48
C GLN A 288 -18.68 16.09 -5.96
N ARG A 289 -18.27 16.35 -7.21
CA ARG A 289 -17.04 15.77 -7.76
C ARG A 289 -15.78 16.26 -7.06
N ALA A 290 -15.72 17.54 -6.69
CA ALA A 290 -14.60 18.07 -5.91
C ALA A 290 -14.47 17.36 -4.56
N GLN A 291 -15.59 17.13 -3.86
CA GLN A 291 -15.61 16.39 -2.60
C GLN A 291 -15.12 14.95 -2.79
N GLU A 292 -15.66 14.22 -3.78
CA GLU A 292 -15.21 12.87 -4.11
C GLU A 292 -13.70 12.80 -4.40
N VAL A 293 -13.18 13.82 -5.09
CA VAL A 293 -11.76 13.90 -5.44
C VAL A 293 -10.89 14.11 -4.20
N LEU A 294 -11.27 15.02 -3.31
CA LEU A 294 -10.56 15.25 -2.05
C LEU A 294 -10.60 14.01 -1.12
N ASP A 295 -11.72 13.30 -1.10
CA ASP A 295 -11.86 12.14 -0.22
C ASP A 295 -11.04 10.94 -0.72
N LYS A 296 -11.10 10.65 -2.03
CA LYS A 296 -10.49 9.43 -2.61
C LYS A 296 -9.03 9.61 -3.03
N TYR A 297 -8.62 10.79 -3.48
CA TYR A 297 -7.31 10.99 -4.11
C TYR A 297 -6.32 11.77 -3.25
N LEU A 298 -6.79 12.70 -2.40
CA LEU A 298 -5.91 13.47 -1.52
C LEU A 298 -5.63 12.67 -0.24
N LEU A 299 -4.37 12.33 -0.02
CA LEU A 299 -3.85 11.64 1.18
C LEU A 299 -4.72 10.45 1.66
N PRO A 300 -5.04 9.47 0.79
CA PRO A 300 -5.89 8.32 1.15
C PRO A 300 -5.38 7.48 2.34
N HIS A 301 -4.10 7.56 2.70
CA HIS A 301 -3.54 6.86 3.86
C HIS A 301 -4.03 7.38 5.21
N ILE A 302 -4.51 8.63 5.26
CA ILE A 302 -5.13 9.20 6.47
C ILE A 302 -6.56 8.72 6.59
N GLY A 303 -7.27 8.68 5.47
CA GLY A 303 -8.63 8.19 5.38
C GLY A 303 -9.33 8.62 4.11
N SER A 304 -10.55 8.13 3.92
CA SER A 304 -11.39 8.44 2.75
C SER A 304 -12.79 8.92 3.16
N GLY A 305 -13.04 9.09 4.46
CA GLY A 305 -14.28 9.65 4.97
C GLY A 305 -14.27 11.18 5.00
N THR A 306 -15.45 11.76 5.19
CA THR A 306 -15.60 13.21 5.38
C THR A 306 -14.97 13.71 6.68
N ASP A 307 -14.95 12.86 7.70
CA ASP A 307 -14.45 13.20 9.03
C ASP A 307 -12.92 13.26 9.06
N ASP A 308 -12.26 12.58 8.12
CA ASP A 308 -10.81 12.56 7.97
C ASP A 308 -10.25 13.83 7.32
N ARG A 309 -11.11 14.69 6.74
CA ARG A 309 -10.68 15.87 5.97
C ARG A 309 -9.87 16.86 6.82
N ILE A 310 -10.24 17.04 8.08
CA ILE A 310 -9.50 17.93 9.00
C ILE A 310 -8.09 17.37 9.26
N ALA A 311 -7.97 16.06 9.50
CA ALA A 311 -6.68 15.40 9.69
C ALA A 311 -5.79 15.52 8.44
N LYS A 312 -6.37 15.39 7.23
CA LYS A 312 -5.66 15.68 5.97
C LYS A 312 -5.16 17.12 5.89
N GLY A 313 -5.94 18.08 6.42
CA GLY A 313 -5.57 19.48 6.50
C GLY A 313 -4.32 19.70 7.36
N TYR A 314 -4.27 19.13 8.57
CA TYR A 314 -3.08 19.22 9.43
C TYR A 314 -1.85 18.54 8.81
N TYR A 315 -2.03 17.41 8.13
CA TYR A 315 -0.92 16.76 7.43
C TYR A 315 -0.37 17.62 6.28
N LEU A 316 -1.25 18.22 5.47
CA LEU A 316 -0.85 19.21 4.46
C LEU A 316 -0.19 20.44 5.09
N GLY A 317 -0.65 20.87 6.26
CA GLY A 317 -0.04 21.93 7.06
C GLY A 317 1.42 21.59 7.39
N SER A 318 1.68 20.39 7.91
CA SER A 318 3.05 19.93 8.17
C SER A 318 3.89 19.82 6.90
N MET A 319 3.31 19.38 5.77
CA MET A 319 4.03 19.40 4.48
C MET A 319 4.42 20.82 4.09
N ALA A 320 3.53 21.81 4.23
CA ALA A 320 3.81 23.20 3.93
C ALA A 320 4.87 23.79 4.86
N GLU A 321 4.80 23.50 6.16
CA GLU A 321 5.80 23.92 7.15
C GLU A 321 7.19 23.46 6.74
N GLN A 322 7.35 22.18 6.42
CA GLN A 322 8.65 21.60 6.06
C GLN A 322 9.25 22.20 4.76
N VAL A 323 8.39 22.57 3.80
CA VAL A 323 8.84 23.29 2.58
C VAL A 323 9.33 24.69 2.92
N ILE A 324 8.62 25.40 3.80
CA ILE A 324 9.03 26.74 4.24
C ILE A 324 10.34 26.67 5.05
N GLU A 325 10.49 25.68 5.94
CA GLU A 325 11.74 25.45 6.69
C GLU A 325 12.95 25.26 5.75
N LEU A 326 12.78 24.48 4.68
CA LEU A 326 13.83 24.27 3.67
C LEU A 326 14.16 25.56 2.91
N ALA A 327 13.16 26.38 2.60
CA ALA A 327 13.34 27.68 1.95
C ALA A 327 14.07 28.68 2.86
N LEU A 328 13.78 28.66 4.17
CA LEU A 328 14.45 29.47 5.18
C LEU A 328 15.85 28.94 5.56
N GLY A 329 16.27 27.80 5.03
CA GLY A 329 17.56 27.18 5.34
C GLY A 329 17.66 26.63 6.77
N ARG A 330 16.52 26.35 7.41
CA ARG A 330 16.43 25.74 8.75
C ARG A 330 16.48 24.21 8.70
N ARG A 331 16.35 23.66 7.50
CA ARG A 331 16.31 22.23 7.21
C ARG A 331 17.11 21.94 5.94
N ASP A 332 17.73 20.76 5.91
CA ASP A 332 18.41 20.23 4.73
C ASP A 332 17.48 19.35 3.88
N VAL A 333 17.85 19.13 2.62
CA VAL A 333 17.13 18.20 1.74
C VAL A 333 17.16 16.79 2.31
N ASP A 334 16.02 16.10 2.28
CA ASP A 334 15.95 14.71 2.75
C ASP A 334 16.71 13.77 1.78
N ASP A 335 17.57 12.93 2.35
CA ASP A 335 18.29 11.91 1.58
C ASP A 335 17.34 10.73 1.25
N LYS A 336 16.97 10.62 -0.03
CA LYS A 336 16.11 9.55 -0.56
C LYS A 336 16.80 8.20 -0.56
N ASP A 337 18.13 8.18 -0.57
CA ASP A 337 18.92 6.96 -0.57
C ASP A 337 19.19 6.39 0.82
N HIS A 338 18.93 7.18 1.86
CA HIS A 338 18.98 6.70 3.23
C HIS A 338 17.95 5.57 3.45
N TYR A 339 18.41 4.39 3.92
CA TYR A 339 17.56 3.21 4.08
C TYR A 339 16.37 3.40 5.03
N GLY A 340 16.42 4.39 5.94
CA GLY A 340 15.27 4.80 6.74
C GLY A 340 14.07 5.31 5.91
N ASN A 341 14.35 5.86 4.73
CA ASN A 341 13.38 6.37 3.75
C ASN A 341 13.08 5.34 2.65
N LYS A 342 13.60 4.12 2.76
CA LYS A 342 13.35 3.02 1.83
C LYS A 342 12.56 1.91 2.53
N ARG A 343 11.79 1.17 1.75
CA ARG A 343 11.01 0.01 2.19
C ARG A 343 11.25 -1.12 1.21
N LEU A 344 11.48 -2.31 1.75
CA LEU A 344 11.60 -3.53 0.96
C LEU A 344 10.22 -4.16 0.84
N LYS A 345 9.72 -4.30 -0.39
CA LYS A 345 8.53 -5.09 -0.70
C LYS A 345 8.94 -6.52 -0.97
N LEU A 346 8.53 -7.40 -0.08
CA LEU A 346 8.82 -8.82 -0.11
C LEU A 346 7.75 -9.56 -0.93
N ALA A 347 7.85 -10.89 -1.00
CA ALA A 347 6.98 -11.70 -1.83
C ALA A 347 5.50 -11.60 -1.43
N GLY A 348 5.20 -11.55 -0.12
CA GLY A 348 3.84 -11.41 0.39
C GLY A 348 3.21 -10.07 0.00
N ASP A 349 3.92 -8.96 0.19
CA ASP A 349 3.42 -7.61 -0.13
C ASP A 349 3.08 -7.48 -1.62
N LEU A 350 3.92 -8.03 -2.48
CA LEU A 350 3.73 -8.01 -3.93
C LEU A 350 2.54 -8.89 -4.35
N LEU A 351 2.41 -10.08 -3.75
CA LEU A 351 1.29 -10.98 -4.02
C LEU A 351 -0.04 -10.46 -3.49
N GLU A 352 -0.06 -9.75 -2.36
CA GLU A 352 -1.28 -9.13 -1.84
C GLU A 352 -1.83 -8.11 -2.83
N ASN A 353 -0.95 -7.26 -3.40
CA ASN A 353 -1.35 -6.28 -4.41
C ASN A 353 -1.89 -6.96 -5.68
N VAL A 354 -1.27 -8.05 -6.12
CA VAL A 354 -1.74 -8.82 -7.29
C VAL A 354 -3.10 -9.48 -6.99
N PHE A 355 -3.24 -10.11 -5.83
CA PHE A 355 -4.49 -10.76 -5.41
C PHE A 355 -5.63 -9.75 -5.31
N ARG A 356 -5.38 -8.59 -4.70
CA ARG A 356 -6.35 -7.49 -4.58
C ARG A 356 -6.87 -7.04 -5.95
N LEU A 357 -5.98 -6.82 -6.91
CA LEU A 357 -6.40 -6.43 -8.26
C LEU A 357 -7.16 -7.55 -8.98
N ALA A 358 -6.68 -8.79 -8.88
CA ALA A 358 -7.34 -9.95 -9.49
C ALA A 358 -8.74 -10.18 -8.90
N PHE A 359 -8.88 -10.07 -7.58
CA PHE A 359 -10.16 -10.24 -6.90
C PHE A 359 -11.11 -9.08 -7.18
N LEU A 360 -10.63 -7.82 -7.23
CA LEU A 360 -11.45 -6.69 -7.67
C LEU A 360 -12.00 -6.88 -9.10
N ASN A 361 -11.21 -7.45 -10.01
CA ASN A 361 -11.70 -7.78 -11.35
C ASN A 361 -12.75 -8.88 -11.30
N LEU A 362 -12.51 -9.95 -10.52
CA LEU A 362 -13.48 -11.03 -10.32
C LEU A 362 -14.81 -10.53 -9.75
N THR A 363 -14.81 -9.50 -8.89
CA THR A 363 -16.06 -8.92 -8.36
C THR A 363 -16.82 -8.04 -9.34
N ARG A 364 -16.19 -7.65 -10.45
CA ARG A 364 -16.79 -6.80 -11.51
C ARG A 364 -17.29 -7.60 -12.70
N ASP A 365 -16.65 -8.74 -12.97
CA ASP A 365 -17.08 -9.75 -13.95
C ASP A 365 -18.34 -10.48 -13.46
#